data_AF-A0A9X4DFD0-F1
#
_entry.id   AF-A0A9X4DFD0-F1
#
_cell.length_a   1.000
_cell.length_b   1.000
_cell.length_c   1.000
_cell.angle_alpha   90.00
_cell.angle_beta   90.00
_cell.angle_gamma   90.00
#
_symmetry.space_group_name_H-M   'P 1'
#
loop_
_entity.id
_entity.type
_entity.pdbx_description
1 polymer ?
#
loop_
_entity_poly.entity_id
_entity_poly.type
_entity_poly.pdbx_seq_one_letter_code
_entity_poly.pdbx_strand_id
1 'polypeptide(L)'
;MHPDFLELSVLDKAKSNLKRVVPHSCLDTPSHRQLGNGKLSFAGWFLKDHHVSDIHLVIRNGRAEHQVYATVERRDVLSSVLRVSQDLLSVHPQLHCGFKVTIEVDLNQPVDIIFVVDNEEYPWRVIHAAATGFKAASLQNLWSEFVNCKDIRKLAADLSGFLAKISDAVLDDIIFRGVQVCSLKELSSGKVPAELSRAVPFLKYVTSSDFCIDAVETALSQGSVIVPDPFGYGMACCNESYVMGNEINVLRFISSTGEACFVFQHVGSADAIYFPTKNIIALTPHLSDGLVRGFIYKLVRSMVEVSAYASGGRGFSGIIASHSRPYHFYYDVAPAVGALHDARFLERLPSIIHYKGADFCSLSSLYGVNVPEALLTPDEVWSKVTKTKGFYFHVGSVFDQTRVDCVNRFDRRFVSLARKGMVSLDPTITKGLMSCYPLIWFGVTVQKRSWLEQIDSAVNILNSLKALYPEVGVVFDGWTSPMHPTPRDQRETDLDNGVVKEIRKSLDPSIPVFNVVGADSVKKIQYASFVDAYVGNSGTGGLHVARFAGRPGVAHLNTKMLNANNHIRKRTRLIDVKHIVDRPEDSDLRMDFISYSLDWQVVYNELVQVIEGGSK
;
A
#
# COMPACT_ATOMS: atom_id res chain seq x y z
N MET A 1 -5.14 -37.55 -14.38
CA MET A 1 -4.97 -37.72 -12.92
C MET A 1 -4.00 -36.66 -12.47
N HIS A 2 -4.48 -35.65 -11.73
CA HIS A 2 -3.60 -34.68 -11.10
C HIS A 2 -2.89 -35.38 -9.94
N PRO A 3 -1.57 -35.22 -9.75
CA PRO A 3 -0.91 -35.74 -8.57
C PRO A 3 -1.59 -35.14 -7.34
N ASP A 4 -1.92 -35.98 -6.36
CA ASP A 4 -2.51 -35.55 -5.10
C ASP A 4 -1.66 -34.43 -4.51
N PHE A 5 -2.24 -33.26 -4.32
CA PHE A 5 -1.56 -32.14 -3.69
C PHE A 5 -1.18 -32.54 -2.28
N LEU A 6 0.08 -32.40 -1.90
CA LEU A 6 0.51 -32.69 -0.53
C LEU A 6 0.81 -31.37 0.17
N GLU A 7 0.06 -31.11 1.24
CA GLU A 7 0.40 -30.04 2.16
C GLU A 7 1.58 -30.52 3.00
N LEU A 8 2.70 -29.79 2.91
CA LEU A 8 3.88 -30.04 3.73
C LEU A 8 3.83 -29.10 4.93
N SER A 9 3.53 -29.63 6.11
CA SER A 9 3.69 -28.87 7.35
C SER A 9 5.05 -29.20 7.96
N VAL A 10 5.87 -28.19 8.24
CA VAL A 10 7.14 -28.34 8.96
C VAL A 10 6.93 -27.99 10.43
N LEU A 11 7.25 -28.92 11.32
CA LEU A 11 7.20 -28.72 12.77
C LEU A 11 8.63 -28.74 13.34
N ASP A 12 8.93 -27.73 14.17
CA ASP A 12 10.21 -27.64 14.87
C ASP A 12 10.22 -28.60 16.06
N LYS A 13 11.17 -29.55 16.06
CA LYS A 13 11.41 -30.48 17.18
C LYS A 13 12.67 -30.15 17.99
N ALA A 14 13.39 -29.09 17.62
CA ALA A 14 14.68 -28.75 18.20
C ALA A 14 14.59 -28.58 19.74
N LYS A 15 15.27 -29.46 20.49
CA LYS A 15 15.47 -29.34 21.94
C LYS A 15 16.50 -28.26 22.25
N SER A 16 16.48 -27.72 23.47
CA SER A 16 17.45 -26.72 23.98
C SER A 16 18.93 -27.10 23.76
N ASN A 17 19.23 -28.39 23.65
CA ASN A 17 20.60 -28.90 23.55
C ASN A 17 21.17 -28.90 22.12
N LEU A 18 20.33 -28.91 21.07
CA LEU A 18 20.81 -28.89 19.66
C LEU A 18 21.64 -27.63 19.37
N LYS A 19 21.25 -26.48 19.94
CA LYS A 19 21.96 -25.21 19.75
C LYS A 19 23.38 -25.20 20.30
N ARG A 20 23.75 -26.14 21.19
CA ARG A 20 25.11 -26.25 21.71
C ARG A 20 26.08 -26.87 20.71
N VAL A 21 25.57 -27.74 19.83
CA VAL A 21 26.37 -28.49 18.85
C VAL A 21 26.18 -27.98 17.42
N VAL A 22 25.00 -27.43 17.12
CA VAL A 22 24.63 -26.79 15.86
C VAL A 22 24.07 -25.40 16.17
N PRO A 23 24.93 -24.39 16.38
CA PRO A 23 24.50 -23.05 16.79
C PRO A 23 23.63 -22.36 15.74
N HIS A 24 23.84 -22.67 14.46
CA HIS A 24 23.09 -22.09 13.34
C HIS A 24 22.73 -23.16 12.32
N SER A 25 21.47 -23.20 11.91
CA SER A 25 20.99 -24.07 10.84
C SER A 25 19.75 -23.47 10.17
N CYS A 26 19.56 -23.80 8.90
CA CYS A 26 18.38 -23.46 8.13
C CYS A 26 18.00 -24.64 7.23
N LEU A 27 16.72 -24.98 7.23
CA LEU A 27 16.14 -25.85 6.23
C LEU A 27 15.42 -24.95 5.22
N ASP A 28 15.91 -24.94 3.99
CA ASP A 28 15.23 -24.26 2.88
C ASP A 28 14.04 -25.14 2.52
N THR A 29 12.90 -24.87 3.16
CA THR A 29 11.65 -25.66 3.15
C THR A 29 11.41 -26.41 1.83
N PRO A 30 11.08 -27.72 1.83
CA PRO A 30 10.76 -28.43 0.60
C PRO A 30 9.59 -27.74 -0.12
N SER A 31 9.80 -27.37 -1.37
CA SER A 31 8.77 -26.70 -2.17
C SER A 31 7.79 -27.73 -2.72
N HIS A 32 6.49 -27.40 -2.82
CA HIS A 32 5.47 -28.26 -3.43
C HIS A 32 5.82 -28.72 -4.86
N ARG A 33 6.68 -27.97 -5.56
CA ARG A 33 7.18 -28.31 -6.90
C ARG A 33 8.08 -29.56 -6.94
N GLN A 34 8.58 -30.01 -5.80
CA GLN A 34 9.54 -31.12 -5.69
C GLN A 34 8.89 -32.49 -5.41
N LEU A 35 7.55 -32.53 -5.28
CA LEU A 35 6.76 -33.71 -4.86
C LEU A 35 6.23 -34.60 -6.00
N GLY A 36 6.67 -34.36 -7.24
CA GLY A 36 6.32 -35.22 -8.37
C GLY A 36 7.01 -36.59 -8.27
N ASN A 37 6.22 -37.67 -8.27
CA ASN A 37 6.66 -39.08 -8.28
C ASN A 37 7.18 -39.67 -6.95
N GLY A 38 6.65 -39.23 -5.79
CA GLY A 38 7.02 -39.82 -4.50
C GLY A 38 8.45 -39.50 -4.06
N LYS A 39 9.00 -38.39 -4.56
CA LYS A 39 10.32 -37.88 -4.18
C LYS A 39 10.17 -36.57 -3.42
N LEU A 40 11.08 -36.30 -2.48
CA LEU A 40 11.17 -35.03 -1.78
C LEU A 40 12.62 -34.54 -1.82
N SER A 41 12.81 -33.30 -2.27
CA SER A 41 14.13 -32.66 -2.26
C SER A 41 14.27 -31.76 -1.03
N PHE A 42 15.39 -31.90 -0.32
CA PHE A 42 15.74 -31.07 0.82
C PHE A 42 16.98 -30.26 0.45
N ALA A 43 16.99 -28.99 0.86
CA ALA A 43 18.15 -28.13 0.79
C ALA A 43 18.25 -27.31 2.07
N GLY A 44 19.43 -26.84 2.39
CA GLY A 44 19.65 -26.02 3.56
C GLY A 44 21.12 -25.90 3.88
N TRP A 45 21.39 -25.45 5.10
CA TRP A 45 22.74 -25.33 5.62
C TRP A 45 22.77 -25.47 7.15
N PHE A 46 23.93 -25.82 7.68
CA PHE A 46 24.18 -25.83 9.11
C PHE A 46 25.65 -25.57 9.42
N LEU A 47 25.91 -24.88 10.53
CA LEU A 47 27.24 -24.59 11.04
C LEU A 47 27.47 -25.43 12.29
N LYS A 48 28.64 -26.06 12.38
CA LYS A 48 29.03 -26.91 13.50
C LYS A 48 29.86 -26.15 14.53
N ASP A 49 29.75 -26.56 15.78
CA ASP A 49 30.69 -26.13 16.81
C ASP A 49 32.10 -26.66 16.52
N HIS A 50 33.12 -25.94 16.99
CA HIS A 50 34.53 -26.23 16.73
C HIS A 50 35.01 -27.51 17.42
N HIS A 51 34.30 -27.97 18.45
CA HIS A 51 34.59 -29.22 19.15
C HIS A 51 33.93 -30.46 18.52
N VAL A 52 33.07 -30.29 17.51
CA VAL A 52 32.33 -31.40 16.86
C VAL A 52 33.18 -32.06 15.78
N SER A 53 33.41 -33.37 15.93
CA SER A 53 34.27 -34.14 15.02
C SER A 53 33.50 -34.56 13.77
N ASP A 54 32.30 -35.12 13.93
CA ASP A 54 31.42 -35.51 12.83
C ASP A 54 29.99 -35.00 13.00
N ILE A 55 29.39 -34.56 11.90
CA ILE A 55 28.01 -34.10 11.86
C ILE A 55 27.40 -34.37 10.49
N HIS A 56 26.22 -34.97 10.50
CA HIS A 56 25.41 -35.15 9.31
C HIS A 56 23.92 -35.13 9.65
N LEU A 57 23.10 -35.07 8.62
CA LEU A 57 21.66 -35.22 8.75
C LEU A 57 21.25 -36.65 8.47
N VAL A 58 20.30 -37.15 9.24
CA VAL A 58 19.56 -38.37 8.97
C VAL A 58 18.13 -37.97 8.64
N ILE A 59 17.66 -38.37 7.47
CA ILE A 59 16.28 -38.20 7.03
C ILE A 59 15.58 -39.54 7.08
N ARG A 60 14.58 -39.67 7.96
CA ARG A 60 13.79 -40.90 8.14
C ARG A 60 12.40 -40.74 7.59
N ASN A 61 11.93 -41.77 6.88
CA ASN A 61 10.55 -41.86 6.42
C ASN A 61 10.10 -43.33 6.51
N GLY A 62 9.27 -43.63 7.52
CA GLY A 62 8.92 -45.02 7.83
C GLY A 62 10.14 -45.86 8.19
N ARG A 63 10.47 -46.86 7.36
CA ARG A 63 11.67 -47.72 7.51
C ARG A 63 12.87 -47.24 6.70
N ALA A 64 12.69 -46.26 5.81
CA ALA A 64 13.78 -45.72 5.00
C ALA A 64 14.57 -44.70 5.80
N GLU A 65 15.90 -44.76 5.67
CA GLU A 65 16.84 -43.83 6.30
C GLU A 65 17.88 -43.37 5.27
N HIS A 66 18.10 -42.05 5.21
CA HIS A 66 19.08 -41.45 4.33
C HIS A 66 20.03 -40.54 5.10
N GLN A 67 21.33 -40.80 5.00
CA GLN A 67 22.37 -39.94 5.56
C GLN A 67 22.77 -38.86 4.56
N VAL A 68 22.92 -37.63 5.04
CA VAL A 68 23.14 -36.44 4.22
C VAL A 68 24.20 -35.57 4.87
N TYR A 69 25.32 -35.41 4.17
CA TYR A 69 26.46 -34.61 4.63
C TYR A 69 26.41 -33.22 4.00
N ALA A 70 26.94 -32.23 4.71
CA ALA A 70 27.12 -30.89 4.16
C ALA A 70 28.31 -30.89 3.19
N THR A 71 28.01 -30.85 1.89
CA THR A 71 29.01 -30.91 0.80
C THR A 71 28.87 -29.75 -0.18
N VAL A 72 27.94 -28.83 0.05
CA VAL A 72 27.69 -27.67 -0.81
C VAL A 72 28.37 -26.44 -0.22
N GLU A 73 29.17 -25.74 -1.02
CA GLU A 73 29.78 -24.48 -0.60
C GLU A 73 28.72 -23.39 -0.37
N ARG A 74 28.78 -22.69 0.77
CA ARG A 74 27.86 -21.59 1.11
C ARG A 74 28.60 -20.35 1.63
N ARG A 75 29.27 -19.66 0.70
CA ARG A 75 30.01 -18.42 0.97
C ARG A 75 29.11 -17.29 1.48
N ASP A 76 27.87 -17.27 1.00
CA ASP A 76 26.81 -16.36 1.45
C ASP A 76 26.48 -16.56 2.94
N VAL A 77 26.43 -17.81 3.41
CA VAL A 77 26.17 -18.12 4.81
C VAL A 77 27.35 -17.71 5.68
N LEU A 78 28.59 -18.01 5.28
CA LEU A 78 29.77 -17.62 6.06
C LEU A 78 29.93 -16.10 6.17
N SER A 79 29.70 -15.37 5.08
CA SER A 79 29.78 -13.91 5.09
C SER A 79 28.65 -13.25 5.88
N SER A 80 27.43 -13.79 5.83
CA SER A 80 26.28 -13.20 6.52
C SER A 80 26.17 -13.60 8.00
N VAL A 81 26.40 -14.87 8.32
CA VAL A 81 26.18 -15.44 9.66
C VAL A 81 27.44 -15.34 10.51
N LEU A 82 28.60 -15.74 9.97
CA LEU A 82 29.87 -15.70 10.69
C LEU A 82 30.69 -14.43 10.43
N ARG A 83 30.26 -13.57 9.51
CA ARG A 83 30.95 -12.31 9.13
C ARG A 83 32.39 -12.53 8.69
N VAL A 84 32.66 -13.66 8.03
CA VAL A 84 33.98 -13.99 7.48
C VAL A 84 34.29 -13.06 6.31
N SER A 85 35.49 -12.48 6.30
CA SER A 85 35.96 -11.59 5.23
C SER A 85 36.22 -12.33 3.92
N GLN A 86 36.12 -11.64 2.79
CA GLN A 86 36.12 -12.23 1.45
C GLN A 86 37.39 -13.03 1.12
N ASP A 87 38.52 -12.57 1.66
CA ASP A 87 39.85 -13.17 1.56
C ASP A 87 39.98 -14.50 2.32
N LEU A 88 39.13 -14.74 3.33
CA LEU A 88 39.16 -15.94 4.17
C LEU A 88 38.09 -16.97 3.81
N LEU A 89 37.11 -16.64 2.96
CA LEU A 89 35.99 -17.52 2.63
C LEU A 89 36.42 -18.82 1.94
N SER A 90 37.40 -18.75 1.03
CA SER A 90 37.83 -19.90 0.23
C SER A 90 38.58 -20.98 1.01
N VAL A 91 39.09 -20.62 2.20
CA VAL A 91 39.89 -21.51 3.06
C VAL A 91 39.19 -21.80 4.40
N HIS A 92 37.99 -21.27 4.62
CA HIS A 92 37.29 -21.43 5.87
C HIS A 92 36.91 -22.90 6.10
N PRO A 93 37.16 -23.49 7.29
CA PRO A 93 36.93 -24.92 7.54
C PRO A 93 35.45 -25.33 7.44
N GLN A 94 34.53 -24.37 7.49
CA GLN A 94 33.08 -24.60 7.33
C GLN A 94 32.53 -24.12 5.97
N LEU A 95 33.37 -23.99 4.94
CA LEU A 95 32.93 -23.60 3.60
C LEU A 95 31.83 -24.52 3.05
N HIS A 96 31.97 -25.82 3.29
CA HIS A 96 31.02 -26.86 2.90
C HIS A 96 29.97 -27.05 4.00
N CYS A 97 29.15 -26.02 4.25
CA CYS A 97 28.09 -26.05 5.25
C CYS A 97 26.67 -26.22 4.66
N GLY A 98 26.53 -26.23 3.33
CA GLY A 98 25.26 -26.47 2.66
C GLY A 98 25.03 -27.95 2.34
N PHE A 99 23.77 -28.35 2.20
CA PHE A 99 23.39 -29.68 1.73
C PHE A 99 22.26 -29.60 0.70
N LYS A 100 22.19 -30.61 -0.16
CA LYS A 100 21.08 -30.83 -1.08
C LYS A 100 20.92 -32.33 -1.33
N VAL A 101 19.73 -32.86 -1.11
CA VAL A 101 19.42 -34.28 -1.31
C VAL A 101 18.03 -34.44 -1.87
N THR A 102 17.78 -35.52 -2.61
CA THR A 102 16.43 -35.93 -3.01
C THR A 102 16.25 -37.39 -2.63
N ILE A 103 15.21 -37.69 -1.87
CA ILE A 103 14.92 -39.05 -1.39
C ILE A 103 13.53 -39.47 -1.87
N GLU A 104 13.31 -40.78 -1.95
CA GLU A 104 11.96 -41.33 -2.12
C GLU A 104 11.26 -41.36 -0.76
N VAL A 105 9.99 -40.98 -0.73
CA VAL A 105 9.18 -40.88 0.49
C VAL A 105 7.86 -41.62 0.33
N ASP A 106 7.52 -42.44 1.32
CA ASP A 106 6.15 -42.82 1.63
C ASP A 106 5.44 -41.62 2.27
N LEU A 107 4.54 -41.03 1.50
CA LEU A 107 3.77 -39.85 1.87
C LEU A 107 2.77 -40.11 2.99
N ASN A 108 2.52 -41.37 3.36
CA ASN A 108 1.68 -41.71 4.51
C ASN A 108 2.45 -41.70 5.84
N GLN A 109 3.77 -41.53 5.79
CA GLN A 109 4.63 -41.47 6.95
C GLN A 109 5.22 -40.05 7.10
N PRO A 110 5.40 -39.56 8.34
CA PRO A 110 6.16 -38.33 8.55
C PRO A 110 7.60 -38.51 8.04
N VAL A 111 8.21 -37.40 7.63
CA VAL A 111 9.64 -37.32 7.35
C VAL A 111 10.32 -36.64 8.54
N ASP A 112 11.05 -37.39 9.35
CA ASP A 112 11.85 -36.84 10.44
C ASP A 112 13.23 -36.43 9.89
N ILE A 113 13.65 -35.21 10.18
CA ILE A 113 15.00 -34.71 9.90
C ILE A 113 15.72 -34.54 11.23
N ILE A 114 16.85 -35.24 11.36
CA ILE A 114 17.58 -35.41 12.62
C ILE A 114 19.04 -35.04 12.35
N PHE A 115 19.66 -34.26 13.24
CA PHE A 115 21.11 -34.12 13.25
C PHE A 115 21.72 -35.30 13.99
N VAL A 116 22.73 -35.93 13.41
CA VAL A 116 23.62 -36.87 14.10
C VAL A 116 24.93 -36.15 14.34
N VAL A 117 25.31 -35.98 15.61
CA VAL A 117 26.54 -35.31 16.03
C VAL A 117 27.32 -36.26 16.91
N ASP A 118 28.51 -36.66 16.48
CA ASP A 118 29.38 -37.59 17.23
C ASP A 118 28.63 -38.86 17.71
N ASN A 119 27.78 -39.42 16.84
CA ASN A 119 26.86 -40.57 17.07
C ASN A 119 25.66 -40.32 17.99
N GLU A 120 25.39 -39.09 18.41
CA GLU A 120 24.18 -38.72 19.14
C GLU A 120 23.13 -38.07 18.24
N GLU A 121 21.88 -38.44 18.42
CA GLU A 121 20.75 -37.93 17.62
C GLU A 121 20.05 -36.73 18.26
N TYR A 122 19.87 -35.69 17.45
CA TYR A 122 19.20 -34.45 17.80
C TYR A 122 18.06 -34.17 16.80
N PRO A 123 16.80 -34.44 17.18
CA PRO A 123 15.65 -34.15 16.32
C PRO A 123 15.59 -32.67 15.95
N TRP A 124 15.47 -32.37 14.66
CA TRP A 124 15.49 -31.00 14.15
C TRP A 124 14.11 -30.56 13.64
N ARG A 125 13.56 -31.30 12.67
CA ARG A 125 12.29 -30.98 12.00
C ARG A 125 11.48 -32.24 11.74
N VAL A 126 10.17 -32.09 11.65
CA VAL A 126 9.28 -33.11 11.08
C VAL A 126 8.47 -32.50 9.98
N ILE A 127 8.35 -33.23 8.89
CA ILE A 127 7.54 -32.84 7.74
C ILE A 127 6.42 -33.86 7.61
N HIS A 128 5.19 -33.39 7.72
CA HIS A 128 4.01 -34.19 7.37
C HIS A 128 3.59 -33.86 5.96
N ALA A 129 3.45 -34.86 5.11
CA ALA A 129 2.83 -34.73 3.80
C ALA A 129 1.38 -35.22 3.93
N ALA A 130 0.40 -34.31 3.90
CA ALA A 130 -1.01 -34.69 3.94
C ALA A 130 -1.60 -34.68 2.53
N ALA A 131 -2.15 -35.82 2.08
CA ALA A 131 -2.83 -35.91 0.78
C ALA A 131 -4.07 -34.99 0.79
N THR A 132 -3.95 -33.83 0.15
CA THR A 132 -5.04 -32.88 -0.09
C THR A 132 -5.73 -33.08 -1.45
N GLY A 133 -5.35 -34.11 -2.23
CA GLY A 133 -5.80 -34.31 -3.61
C GLY A 133 -7.31 -34.20 -3.83
N PHE A 134 -8.13 -34.81 -2.97
CA PHE A 134 -9.59 -34.67 -3.05
C PHE A 134 -10.07 -33.22 -2.85
N LYS A 135 -9.43 -32.48 -1.95
CA LYS A 135 -9.82 -31.10 -1.60
C LYS A 135 -9.30 -30.06 -2.60
N ALA A 136 -8.18 -30.32 -3.26
CA ALA A 136 -7.64 -29.43 -4.28
C ALA A 136 -8.49 -29.41 -5.56
N ALA A 137 -8.92 -30.58 -6.06
CA ALA A 137 -9.87 -30.64 -7.17
C ALA A 137 -11.22 -29.98 -6.81
N SER A 138 -11.68 -30.20 -5.57
CA SER A 138 -12.90 -29.56 -5.06
C SER A 138 -12.75 -28.03 -4.93
N LEU A 139 -11.56 -27.54 -4.55
CA LEU A 139 -11.26 -26.10 -4.53
C LEU A 139 -11.21 -25.50 -5.92
N GLN A 140 -10.57 -26.18 -6.87
CA GLN A 140 -10.54 -25.75 -8.26
C GLN A 140 -11.95 -25.68 -8.84
N ASN A 141 -12.79 -26.68 -8.52
CA ASN A 141 -14.21 -26.66 -8.89
C ASN A 141 -14.93 -25.48 -8.22
N LEU A 142 -14.76 -25.27 -6.91
CA LEU A 142 -15.36 -24.17 -6.18
C LEU A 142 -15.01 -22.81 -6.80
N TRP A 143 -13.73 -22.57 -7.07
CA TRP A 143 -13.26 -21.34 -7.68
C TRP A 143 -13.81 -21.16 -9.09
N SER A 144 -13.77 -22.22 -9.91
CA SER A 144 -14.32 -22.20 -11.26
C SER A 144 -15.83 -21.92 -11.26
N GLU A 145 -16.60 -22.58 -10.40
CA GLU A 145 -18.04 -22.36 -10.27
C GLU A 145 -18.37 -20.94 -9.81
N PHE A 146 -17.60 -20.39 -8.86
CA PHE A 146 -17.77 -19.02 -8.39
C PHE A 146 -17.53 -17.99 -9.51
N VAL A 147 -16.44 -18.16 -10.26
CA VAL A 147 -16.08 -17.27 -11.37
C VAL A 147 -17.07 -17.39 -12.53
N ASN A 148 -17.68 -18.55 -12.72
CA ASN A 148 -18.72 -18.78 -13.73
C ASN A 148 -20.15 -18.55 -13.17
N CYS A 149 -20.27 -17.82 -12.06
CA CYS A 149 -21.53 -17.38 -11.46
C CYS A 149 -22.53 -18.51 -11.17
N LYS A 150 -22.04 -19.71 -10.84
CA LYS A 150 -22.87 -20.85 -10.41
C LYS A 150 -23.12 -20.77 -8.90
N ASP A 151 -24.16 -21.46 -8.43
CA ASP A 151 -24.47 -21.55 -7.00
C ASP A 151 -23.46 -22.48 -6.30
N ILE A 152 -22.56 -21.88 -5.52
CA ILE A 152 -21.49 -22.58 -4.81
C ILE A 152 -21.81 -22.85 -3.33
N ARG A 153 -23.00 -22.50 -2.83
CA ARG A 153 -23.27 -22.52 -1.37
C ARG A 153 -23.02 -23.87 -0.72
N LYS A 154 -23.49 -24.94 -1.36
CA LYS A 154 -23.28 -26.32 -0.88
C LYS A 154 -21.79 -26.68 -0.87
N LEU A 155 -21.10 -26.44 -1.99
CA LEU A 155 -19.68 -26.75 -2.14
C LEU A 155 -18.81 -25.95 -1.16
N ALA A 156 -19.13 -24.67 -0.94
CA ALA A 156 -18.44 -23.83 0.03
C ALA A 156 -18.66 -24.33 1.47
N ALA A 157 -19.88 -24.75 1.82
CA ALA A 157 -20.19 -25.31 3.13
C ALA A 157 -19.42 -26.64 3.37
N ASP A 158 -19.43 -27.54 2.38
CA ASP A 158 -18.73 -28.84 2.43
C ASP A 158 -17.21 -28.65 2.60
N LEU A 159 -16.64 -27.56 2.07
CA LEU A 159 -15.22 -27.24 2.15
C LEU A 159 -14.85 -26.27 3.29
N SER A 160 -15.81 -25.76 4.06
CA SER A 160 -15.62 -24.67 5.03
C SER A 160 -14.41 -24.85 5.97
N GLY A 161 -14.29 -26.02 6.61
CA GLY A 161 -13.18 -26.33 7.52
C GLY A 161 -11.81 -26.42 6.82
N PHE A 162 -11.78 -26.75 5.52
CA PHE A 162 -10.57 -26.72 4.70
C PHE A 162 -10.23 -25.31 4.25
N LEU A 163 -11.20 -24.56 3.74
CA LEU A 163 -11.03 -23.18 3.29
C LEU A 163 -10.48 -22.29 4.40
N ALA A 164 -10.93 -22.45 5.64
CA ALA A 164 -10.43 -21.66 6.77
C ALA A 164 -8.94 -21.88 7.10
N LYS A 165 -8.34 -23.00 6.64
CA LYS A 165 -6.98 -23.43 7.01
C LYS A 165 -6.01 -23.52 5.83
N ILE A 166 -6.51 -23.40 4.60
CA ILE A 166 -5.68 -23.52 3.40
C ILE A 166 -4.58 -22.46 3.38
N SER A 167 -3.36 -22.88 3.03
CA SER A 167 -2.19 -21.99 2.94
C SER A 167 -2.21 -21.14 1.66
N ASP A 168 -1.51 -19.99 1.70
CA ASP A 168 -1.35 -19.11 0.53
C ASP A 168 -0.67 -19.85 -0.64
N ALA A 169 0.30 -20.74 -0.35
CA ALA A 169 1.03 -21.49 -1.36
C ALA A 169 0.14 -22.44 -2.18
N VAL A 170 -0.84 -23.08 -1.52
CA VAL A 170 -1.82 -23.95 -2.19
C VAL A 170 -2.78 -23.11 -3.04
N LEU A 171 -3.20 -21.95 -2.54
CA LEU A 171 -4.05 -21.02 -3.31
C LEU A 171 -3.32 -20.46 -4.53
N ASP A 172 -2.05 -20.09 -4.40
CA ASP A 172 -1.20 -19.64 -5.51
C ASP A 172 -1.17 -20.67 -6.63
N ASP A 173 -0.98 -21.94 -6.26
CA ASP A 173 -0.82 -23.02 -7.22
C ASP A 173 -2.14 -23.51 -7.84
N ILE A 174 -3.28 -23.32 -7.17
CA ILE A 174 -4.60 -23.72 -7.70
C ILE A 174 -5.27 -22.58 -8.46
N ILE A 175 -5.26 -21.36 -7.91
CA ILE A 175 -6.00 -20.22 -8.44
C ILE A 175 -5.14 -19.39 -9.39
N PHE A 176 -3.86 -19.24 -9.06
CA PHE A 176 -2.98 -18.33 -9.79
C PHE A 176 -1.91 -19.03 -10.64
N ARG A 177 -1.98 -20.35 -10.79
CA ARG A 177 -1.08 -21.08 -11.67
C ARG A 177 -1.25 -20.62 -13.11
N GLY A 178 -0.14 -20.17 -13.70
CA GLY A 178 -0.11 -19.65 -15.06
C GLY A 178 -0.70 -18.25 -15.21
N VAL A 179 -1.03 -17.55 -14.11
CA VAL A 179 -1.52 -16.17 -14.17
C VAL A 179 -0.40 -15.22 -14.58
N GLN A 180 -0.65 -14.49 -15.66
CA GLN A 180 0.22 -13.45 -16.17
C GLN A 180 -0.12 -12.11 -15.52
N VAL A 181 0.90 -11.30 -15.26
CA VAL A 181 0.76 -9.95 -14.73
C VAL A 181 1.16 -8.96 -15.82
N CYS A 182 0.28 -8.02 -16.12
CA CYS A 182 0.44 -7.04 -17.20
C CYS A 182 0.17 -5.62 -16.69
N SER A 183 0.68 -4.61 -17.40
CA SER A 183 0.34 -3.22 -17.15
C SER A 183 -1.06 -2.91 -17.68
N LEU A 184 -1.94 -2.38 -16.83
CA LEU A 184 -3.28 -1.94 -17.23
C LEU A 184 -3.23 -0.83 -18.28
N LYS A 185 -2.21 0.04 -18.22
CA LYS A 185 -1.98 1.09 -19.22
C LYS A 185 -1.64 0.51 -20.60
N GLU A 186 -0.84 -0.55 -20.64
CA GLU A 186 -0.48 -1.20 -21.90
C GLU A 186 -1.68 -1.92 -22.51
N LEU A 187 -2.43 -2.66 -21.69
CA LEU A 187 -3.63 -3.37 -22.14
C LEU A 187 -4.71 -2.39 -22.66
N SER A 188 -4.98 -1.30 -21.92
CA SER A 188 -5.95 -0.27 -22.36
C SER A 188 -5.51 0.45 -23.64
N SER A 189 -4.21 0.54 -23.91
CA SER A 189 -3.70 1.07 -25.19
C SER A 189 -3.88 0.12 -26.39
N GLY A 190 -4.36 -1.10 -26.17
CA GLY A 190 -4.60 -2.11 -27.21
C GLY A 190 -3.48 -3.14 -27.36
N LYS A 191 -2.41 -3.07 -26.57
CA LYS A 191 -1.38 -4.11 -26.50
C LYS A 191 -1.88 -5.28 -25.64
N VAL A 192 -2.90 -5.98 -26.11
CA VAL A 192 -3.55 -7.07 -25.38
C VAL A 192 -3.13 -8.44 -25.90
N PRO A 193 -2.97 -9.44 -25.02
CA PRO A 193 -2.97 -10.84 -25.43
C PRO A 193 -4.20 -11.17 -26.26
N ALA A 194 -4.10 -12.15 -27.17
CA ALA A 194 -5.20 -12.49 -28.09
C ALA A 194 -6.50 -12.81 -27.34
N GLU A 195 -6.37 -13.42 -26.16
CA GLU A 195 -7.42 -13.81 -25.23
C GLU A 195 -8.19 -12.62 -24.64
N LEU A 196 -7.60 -11.42 -24.63
CA LEU A 196 -8.20 -10.17 -24.14
C LEU A 196 -8.49 -9.15 -25.24
N SER A 197 -8.39 -9.53 -26.52
CA SER A 197 -8.73 -8.66 -27.66
C SER A 197 -10.10 -7.99 -27.51
N ARG A 198 -11.09 -8.73 -27.00
CA ARG A 198 -12.45 -8.24 -26.73
C ARG A 198 -12.57 -7.33 -25.51
N ALA A 199 -11.64 -7.42 -24.56
CA ALA A 199 -11.68 -6.62 -23.34
C ALA A 199 -11.22 -5.18 -23.56
N VAL A 200 -10.65 -4.83 -24.72
CA VAL A 200 -10.10 -3.48 -24.98
C VAL A 200 -11.11 -2.35 -24.74
N PRO A 201 -12.39 -2.41 -25.21
CA PRO A 201 -13.37 -1.37 -24.92
C PRO A 201 -13.65 -1.23 -23.42
N PHE A 202 -13.80 -2.36 -22.71
CA PHE A 202 -13.95 -2.39 -21.26
C PHE A 202 -12.75 -1.76 -20.56
N LEU A 203 -11.52 -2.17 -20.91
CA LEU A 203 -10.27 -1.67 -20.35
C LEU A 203 -10.11 -0.16 -20.55
N LYS A 204 -10.41 0.33 -21.76
CA LYS A 204 -10.40 1.78 -22.06
C LYS A 204 -11.45 2.52 -21.25
N TYR A 205 -12.63 1.94 -21.11
CA TYR A 205 -13.72 2.55 -20.39
C TYR A 205 -13.42 2.67 -18.90
N VAL A 206 -13.07 1.57 -18.22
CA VAL A 206 -12.81 1.57 -16.77
C VAL A 206 -11.57 2.36 -16.34
N THR A 207 -10.67 2.67 -17.29
CA THR A 207 -9.51 3.54 -17.05
C THR A 207 -9.77 4.99 -17.43
N SER A 208 -10.95 5.31 -17.97
CA SER A 208 -11.32 6.68 -18.35
C SER A 208 -11.76 7.49 -17.13
N SER A 209 -11.80 8.82 -17.29
CA SER A 209 -12.37 9.74 -16.29
C SER A 209 -13.87 9.54 -16.07
N ASP A 210 -14.57 9.04 -17.08
CA ASP A 210 -16.03 9.01 -17.13
C ASP A 210 -16.59 7.82 -16.35
N PHE A 211 -15.83 6.72 -16.27
CA PHE A 211 -16.22 5.52 -15.54
C PHE A 211 -16.67 5.80 -14.12
N CYS A 212 -16.00 6.71 -13.40
CA CYS A 212 -16.35 7.03 -12.02
C CYS A 212 -17.77 7.64 -11.92
N ILE A 213 -18.14 8.52 -12.85
CA ILE A 213 -19.42 9.22 -12.87
C ILE A 213 -20.53 8.27 -13.32
N ASP A 214 -20.31 7.59 -14.45
CA ASP A 214 -21.27 6.67 -15.05
C ASP A 214 -21.56 5.46 -14.13
N ALA A 215 -20.55 4.97 -13.41
CA ALA A 215 -20.74 3.87 -12.47
C ALA A 215 -21.67 4.26 -11.32
N VAL A 216 -21.53 5.47 -10.79
CA VAL A 216 -22.43 5.98 -9.74
C VAL A 216 -23.83 6.25 -10.32
N GLU A 217 -23.92 6.79 -11.53
CA GLU A 217 -25.20 7.03 -12.19
C GLU A 217 -25.99 5.72 -12.39
N THR A 218 -25.34 4.70 -12.96
CA THR A 218 -25.96 3.40 -13.21
C THR A 218 -26.28 2.68 -11.91
N ALA A 219 -25.42 2.77 -10.89
CA ALA A 219 -25.73 2.22 -9.56
C ALA A 219 -26.95 2.88 -8.91
N LEU A 220 -27.12 4.20 -9.05
CA LEU A 220 -28.27 4.94 -8.53
C LEU A 220 -29.56 4.69 -9.32
N SER A 221 -29.48 4.58 -10.64
CA SER A 221 -30.66 4.48 -11.52
C SER A 221 -31.12 3.04 -11.76
N GLN A 222 -30.19 2.09 -11.76
CA GLN A 222 -30.43 0.70 -12.13
C GLN A 222 -30.05 -0.29 -11.01
N GLY A 223 -29.54 0.20 -9.88
CA GLY A 223 -29.12 -0.65 -8.75
C GLY A 223 -27.88 -1.50 -9.07
N SER A 224 -27.16 -1.21 -10.16
CA SER A 224 -25.97 -1.94 -10.60
C SER A 224 -25.05 -1.01 -11.38
N VAL A 225 -23.73 -1.20 -11.24
CA VAL A 225 -22.74 -0.59 -12.12
C VAL A 225 -22.75 -1.35 -13.45
N ILE A 226 -22.86 -0.62 -14.56
CA ILE A 226 -22.97 -1.21 -15.90
C ILE A 226 -21.80 -0.74 -16.77
N VAL A 227 -21.13 -1.68 -17.42
CA VAL A 227 -19.90 -1.43 -18.20
C VAL A 227 -19.92 -2.25 -19.50
N PRO A 228 -19.14 -1.88 -20.53
CA PRO A 228 -18.95 -2.74 -21.70
C PRO A 228 -18.49 -4.13 -21.29
N ASP A 229 -19.03 -5.16 -21.93
CA ASP A 229 -18.69 -6.53 -21.60
C ASP A 229 -17.23 -6.87 -21.96
N PRO A 230 -16.42 -7.41 -21.02
CA PRO A 230 -15.03 -7.75 -21.30
C PRO A 230 -14.85 -9.04 -22.13
N PHE A 231 -15.87 -9.91 -22.22
CA PHE A 231 -15.77 -11.24 -22.83
C PHE A 231 -16.75 -11.46 -23.99
N GLY A 232 -17.93 -10.85 -23.92
CA GLY A 232 -19.05 -11.02 -24.86
C GLY A 232 -19.36 -9.78 -25.71
N TYR A 233 -20.54 -9.81 -26.34
CA TYR A 233 -21.15 -8.63 -26.94
C TYR A 233 -22.27 -8.17 -26.00
N GLY A 234 -22.23 -6.91 -25.54
CA GLY A 234 -23.24 -6.37 -24.63
C GLY A 234 -22.63 -5.63 -23.46
N MET A 235 -23.29 -5.73 -22.31
CA MET A 235 -22.88 -5.06 -21.07
C MET A 235 -22.64 -6.09 -19.96
N ALA A 236 -21.62 -5.87 -19.15
CA ALA A 236 -21.44 -6.54 -17.88
C ALA A 236 -22.05 -5.69 -16.75
N CYS A 237 -22.54 -6.35 -15.71
CA CYS A 237 -23.15 -5.69 -14.56
C CYS A 237 -22.44 -6.07 -13.25
N CYS A 238 -22.44 -5.15 -12.30
CA CYS A 238 -21.95 -5.39 -10.95
C CYS A 238 -22.91 -4.80 -9.93
N ASN A 239 -23.34 -5.63 -8.99
CA ASN A 239 -24.08 -5.21 -7.79
C ASN A 239 -23.45 -5.82 -6.53
N GLU A 240 -22.15 -6.12 -6.58
CA GLU A 240 -21.39 -6.81 -5.55
C GLU A 240 -20.06 -6.09 -5.33
N SER A 241 -19.83 -5.66 -4.09
CA SER A 241 -18.55 -5.16 -3.62
C SER A 241 -18.03 -6.00 -2.46
N TYR A 242 -16.72 -6.17 -2.39
CA TYR A 242 -16.02 -6.92 -1.36
C TYR A 242 -14.90 -6.06 -0.77
N VAL A 243 -14.90 -5.87 0.54
CA VAL A 243 -13.93 -5.02 1.24
C VAL A 243 -13.20 -5.90 2.25
N MET A 244 -11.89 -6.10 2.09
CA MET A 244 -11.13 -7.04 2.94
C MET A 244 -9.74 -6.50 3.28
N GLY A 245 -9.69 -5.51 4.16
CA GLY A 245 -8.46 -4.84 4.60
C GLY A 245 -7.81 -3.94 3.55
N ASN A 246 -6.71 -3.28 3.93
CA ASN A 246 -5.87 -2.43 3.07
C ASN A 246 -6.58 -1.28 2.32
N GLU A 247 -7.76 -0.85 2.78
CA GLU A 247 -8.56 0.20 2.10
C GLU A 247 -8.96 -0.16 0.65
N ILE A 248 -8.96 -1.45 0.29
CA ILE A 248 -9.30 -1.92 -1.06
C ILE A 248 -10.75 -2.38 -1.11
N ASN A 249 -11.51 -1.83 -2.05
CA ASN A 249 -12.81 -2.32 -2.47
C ASN A 249 -12.67 -3.12 -3.77
N VAL A 250 -13.35 -4.26 -3.89
CA VAL A 250 -13.31 -5.08 -5.10
C VAL A 250 -14.71 -5.30 -5.62
N LEU A 251 -14.93 -4.89 -6.87
CA LEU A 251 -16.17 -5.12 -7.60
C LEU A 251 -16.07 -6.42 -8.38
N ARG A 252 -17.11 -7.26 -8.32
CA ARG A 252 -17.22 -8.43 -9.19
C ARG A 252 -18.24 -8.14 -10.28
N PHE A 253 -17.75 -7.97 -11.50
CA PHE A 253 -18.58 -7.81 -12.70
C PHE A 253 -18.92 -9.18 -13.27
N ILE A 254 -20.17 -9.35 -13.67
CA ILE A 254 -20.68 -10.54 -14.34
C ILE A 254 -20.93 -10.17 -15.81
N SER A 255 -20.25 -10.86 -16.72
CA SER A 255 -20.43 -10.74 -18.16
C SER A 255 -21.76 -11.35 -18.60
N SER A 256 -22.27 -10.93 -19.75
CA SER A 256 -23.37 -11.58 -20.47
C SER A 256 -23.10 -13.05 -20.80
N THR A 257 -21.83 -13.50 -20.79
CA THR A 257 -21.45 -14.91 -20.95
C THR A 257 -21.52 -15.71 -19.64
N GLY A 258 -21.78 -15.07 -18.49
CA GLY A 258 -21.75 -15.68 -17.16
C GLY A 258 -20.36 -15.74 -16.52
N GLU A 259 -19.31 -15.30 -17.22
CA GLU A 259 -17.95 -15.19 -16.68
C GLU A 259 -17.78 -13.92 -15.82
N ALA A 260 -17.06 -14.04 -14.70
CA ALA A 260 -16.77 -12.92 -13.82
C ALA A 260 -15.38 -12.29 -14.09
N CYS A 261 -15.28 -10.98 -13.89
CA CYS A 261 -14.00 -10.29 -13.69
C CYS A 261 -14.05 -9.43 -12.43
N PHE A 262 -12.89 -9.16 -11.84
CA PHE A 262 -12.77 -8.41 -10.60
C PHE A 262 -12.06 -7.08 -10.86
N VAL A 263 -12.68 -5.97 -10.48
CA VAL A 263 -12.08 -4.63 -10.54
C VAL A 263 -11.75 -4.17 -9.13
N PHE A 264 -10.46 -3.96 -8.87
CA PHE A 264 -9.93 -3.51 -7.60
C PHE A 264 -9.88 -1.99 -7.59
N GLN A 265 -10.39 -1.39 -6.52
CA GLN A 265 -10.47 0.05 -6.32
C GLN A 265 -9.74 0.42 -5.03
N HIS A 266 -8.80 1.35 -5.12
CA HIS A 266 -7.92 1.78 -4.03
C HIS A 266 -7.65 3.28 -4.10
N VAL A 267 -6.93 3.74 -5.12
CA VAL A 267 -6.72 5.17 -5.38
C VAL A 267 -7.77 5.65 -6.37
N GLY A 268 -7.81 5.01 -7.55
CA GLY A 268 -8.84 5.22 -8.55
C GLY A 268 -10.04 4.29 -8.37
N SER A 269 -11.03 4.46 -9.24
CA SER A 269 -12.15 3.52 -9.35
C SER A 269 -11.77 2.21 -10.07
N ALA A 270 -10.58 2.11 -10.65
CA ALA A 270 -10.00 0.88 -11.21
C ALA A 270 -8.46 0.91 -11.18
N ASP A 271 -7.86 0.31 -10.16
CA ASP A 271 -6.40 0.25 -9.96
C ASP A 271 -5.80 -1.11 -10.33
N ALA A 272 -6.61 -2.16 -10.35
CA ALA A 272 -6.25 -3.44 -10.92
C ALA A 272 -7.49 -4.19 -11.44
N ILE A 273 -7.28 -5.10 -12.37
CA ILE A 273 -8.33 -5.96 -12.90
C ILE A 273 -7.82 -7.39 -12.95
N TYR A 274 -8.57 -8.33 -12.39
CA TYR A 274 -8.27 -9.75 -12.50
C TYR A 274 -9.33 -10.42 -13.38
N PHE A 275 -8.86 -11.10 -14.43
CA PHE A 275 -9.64 -11.93 -15.34
C PHE A 275 -9.31 -13.39 -15.05
N PRO A 276 -10.02 -14.07 -14.12
CA PRO A 276 -9.62 -15.40 -13.68
C PRO A 276 -9.70 -16.44 -14.80
N THR A 277 -10.74 -16.39 -15.64
CA THR A 277 -10.90 -17.33 -16.76
C THR A 277 -9.87 -17.14 -17.88
N LYS A 278 -9.18 -16.00 -17.90
CA LYS A 278 -8.11 -15.67 -18.87
C LYS A 278 -6.72 -15.72 -18.25
N ASN A 279 -6.62 -16.04 -16.96
CA ASN A 279 -5.37 -16.07 -16.21
C ASN A 279 -4.54 -14.78 -16.33
N ILE A 280 -5.18 -13.61 -16.24
CA ILE A 280 -4.49 -12.31 -16.38
C ILE A 280 -4.86 -11.37 -15.23
N ILE A 281 -3.84 -10.77 -14.62
CA ILE A 281 -3.95 -9.62 -13.72
C ILE A 281 -3.39 -8.38 -14.44
N ALA A 282 -4.21 -7.35 -14.58
CA ALA A 282 -3.83 -6.04 -15.09
C ALA A 282 -3.63 -5.07 -13.92
N LEU A 283 -2.48 -4.42 -13.81
CA LEU A 283 -2.15 -3.53 -12.69
C LEU A 283 -1.90 -2.08 -13.12
N THR A 284 -2.29 -1.14 -12.28
CA THR A 284 -1.72 0.22 -12.24
C THR A 284 -0.52 0.27 -11.28
N PRO A 285 0.27 1.36 -11.26
CA PRO A 285 1.34 1.54 -10.27
C PRO A 285 0.87 1.63 -8.81
N HIS A 286 -0.44 1.76 -8.55
CA HIS A 286 -1.00 1.93 -7.21
C HIS A 286 -1.36 0.63 -6.51
N LEU A 287 -1.25 -0.51 -7.19
CA LEU A 287 -1.56 -1.83 -6.63
C LEU A 287 -0.54 -2.88 -7.12
N SER A 288 -0.13 -3.79 -6.23
CA SER A 288 0.75 -4.91 -6.57
C SER A 288 -0.05 -6.20 -6.76
N ASP A 289 0.49 -7.16 -7.52
CA ASP A 289 -0.14 -8.48 -7.67
C ASP A 289 -0.21 -9.21 -6.33
N GLY A 290 0.75 -9.01 -5.42
CA GLY A 290 0.70 -9.52 -4.05
C GLY A 290 -0.53 -9.05 -3.27
N LEU A 291 -0.97 -7.79 -3.45
CA LEU A 291 -2.20 -7.29 -2.85
C LEU A 291 -3.45 -7.90 -3.47
N VAL A 292 -3.47 -8.06 -4.81
CA VAL A 292 -4.55 -8.78 -5.53
C VAL A 292 -4.68 -10.22 -5.02
N ARG A 293 -3.56 -10.95 -4.99
CA ARG A 293 -3.48 -12.33 -4.51
C ARG A 293 -3.93 -12.46 -3.06
N GLY A 294 -3.36 -11.63 -2.18
CA GLY A 294 -3.73 -11.60 -0.76
C GLY A 294 -5.21 -11.33 -0.51
N PHE A 295 -5.83 -10.47 -1.33
CA PHE A 295 -7.27 -10.25 -1.29
C PHE A 295 -8.05 -11.51 -1.69
N ILE A 296 -7.71 -12.13 -2.83
CA ILE A 296 -8.38 -13.34 -3.29
C ILE A 296 -8.21 -14.49 -2.29
N TYR A 297 -7.07 -14.57 -1.59
CA TYR A 297 -6.90 -15.55 -0.52
C TYR A 297 -7.91 -15.36 0.60
N LYS A 298 -8.10 -14.12 1.07
CA LYS A 298 -9.11 -13.81 2.09
C LYS A 298 -10.53 -14.09 1.60
N LEU A 299 -10.81 -13.76 0.33
CA LEU A 299 -12.10 -14.03 -0.31
C LEU A 299 -12.40 -15.54 -0.30
N VAL A 300 -11.44 -16.37 -0.70
CA VAL A 300 -11.58 -17.83 -0.77
C VAL A 300 -11.70 -18.46 0.61
N ARG A 301 -10.92 -17.98 1.59
CA ARG A 301 -11.05 -18.42 2.99
C ARG A 301 -12.41 -18.09 3.58
N SER A 302 -13.08 -17.07 3.05
CA SER A 302 -14.39 -16.58 3.48
C SER A 302 -15.53 -17.03 2.56
N MET A 303 -15.33 -18.09 1.74
CA MET A 303 -16.27 -18.40 0.65
C MET A 303 -17.69 -18.75 1.12
N VAL A 304 -17.85 -19.26 2.35
CA VAL A 304 -19.18 -19.51 2.95
C VAL A 304 -19.95 -18.19 3.10
N GLU A 305 -19.34 -17.17 3.70
CA GLU A 305 -19.95 -15.85 3.85
C GLU A 305 -20.13 -15.16 2.49
N VAL A 306 -19.11 -15.23 1.63
CA VAL A 306 -19.14 -14.66 0.28
C VAL A 306 -20.26 -15.25 -0.56
N SER A 307 -20.46 -16.58 -0.55
CA SER A 307 -21.54 -17.24 -1.28
C SER A 307 -22.91 -16.88 -0.72
N ALA A 308 -23.04 -16.77 0.60
CA ALA A 308 -24.25 -16.29 1.24
C ALA A 308 -24.57 -14.86 0.79
N TYR A 309 -23.59 -13.95 0.80
CA TYR A 309 -23.72 -12.56 0.34
C TYR A 309 -24.07 -12.46 -1.16
N ALA A 310 -23.35 -13.20 -2.01
CA ALA A 310 -23.55 -13.24 -3.47
C ALA A 310 -24.91 -13.85 -3.88
N SER A 311 -25.63 -14.49 -2.96
CA SER A 311 -27.02 -14.91 -3.17
C SER A 311 -28.04 -13.82 -2.81
N GLY A 312 -29.05 -13.63 -3.67
CA GLY A 312 -30.17 -12.70 -3.46
C GLY A 312 -30.00 -11.32 -4.10
N GLY A 313 -31.01 -10.47 -3.96
CA GLY A 313 -30.98 -9.09 -4.45
C GLY A 313 -30.08 -8.20 -3.61
N ARG A 314 -29.32 -7.32 -4.26
CA ARG A 314 -28.44 -6.34 -3.61
C ARG A 314 -28.77 -4.93 -4.07
N GLY A 315 -28.67 -3.98 -3.14
CA GLY A 315 -28.89 -2.56 -3.41
C GLY A 315 -27.59 -1.77 -3.40
N PHE A 316 -27.58 -0.64 -4.11
CA PHE A 316 -26.49 0.32 -3.98
C PHE A 316 -26.57 1.02 -2.62
N SER A 317 -25.53 0.91 -1.81
CA SER A 317 -25.47 1.49 -0.46
C SER A 317 -24.75 2.84 -0.39
N GLY A 318 -24.16 3.28 -1.50
CA GLY A 318 -23.43 4.54 -1.59
C GLY A 318 -21.98 4.36 -2.00
N ILE A 319 -21.16 5.34 -1.65
CA ILE A 319 -19.76 5.41 -2.11
C ILE A 319 -18.76 5.26 -0.97
N ILE A 320 -17.56 4.81 -1.31
CA ILE A 320 -16.37 4.98 -0.48
C ILE A 320 -15.60 6.16 -1.05
N ALA A 321 -15.33 7.17 -0.24
CA ALA A 321 -14.61 8.38 -0.64
C ALA A 321 -13.46 8.63 0.34
N SER A 322 -12.45 7.75 0.31
CA SER A 322 -11.43 7.71 1.34
C SER A 322 -10.07 7.24 0.83
N HIS A 323 -8.99 7.80 1.37
CA HIS A 323 -7.65 7.23 1.20
C HIS A 323 -6.72 7.77 2.30
N SER A 324 -6.00 6.90 3.03
CA SER A 324 -5.15 7.28 4.18
C SER A 324 -4.00 8.25 3.88
N ARG A 325 -3.61 8.39 2.61
CA ARG A 325 -2.62 9.38 2.16
C ARG A 325 -3.33 10.68 1.74
N PRO A 326 -3.01 11.84 2.35
CA PRO A 326 -3.61 13.13 1.98
C PRO A 326 -3.45 13.45 0.49
N TYR A 327 -2.31 13.13 -0.12
CA TYR A 327 -2.12 13.32 -1.56
C TYR A 327 -3.25 12.66 -2.36
N HIS A 328 -3.50 11.37 -2.14
CA HIS A 328 -4.50 10.64 -2.92
C HIS A 328 -5.93 11.09 -2.60
N PHE A 329 -6.19 11.44 -1.34
CA PHE A 329 -7.48 12.04 -0.97
C PHE A 329 -7.74 13.34 -1.74
N TYR A 330 -6.77 14.26 -1.75
CA TYR A 330 -6.95 15.61 -2.31
C TYR A 330 -6.73 15.73 -3.81
N TYR A 331 -6.01 14.80 -4.44
CA TYR A 331 -5.79 14.78 -5.89
C TYR A 331 -6.74 13.83 -6.63
N ASP A 332 -7.08 12.69 -6.01
CA ASP A 332 -7.75 11.60 -6.73
C ASP A 332 -9.21 11.42 -6.31
N VAL A 333 -9.46 11.37 -5.00
CA VAL A 333 -10.78 11.03 -4.44
C VAL A 333 -11.71 12.24 -4.33
N ALA A 334 -11.34 13.27 -3.57
CA ALA A 334 -12.22 14.40 -3.28
C ALA A 334 -12.60 15.22 -4.53
N PRO A 335 -11.70 15.43 -5.53
CA PRO A 335 -12.09 16.01 -6.80
C PRO A 335 -13.07 15.13 -7.61
N ALA A 336 -12.94 13.80 -7.55
CA ALA A 336 -13.88 12.90 -8.21
C ALA A 336 -15.28 12.98 -7.58
N VAL A 337 -15.37 13.11 -6.25
CA VAL A 337 -16.66 13.42 -5.58
C VAL A 337 -17.21 14.78 -6.04
N GLY A 338 -16.33 15.77 -6.28
CA GLY A 338 -16.73 17.06 -6.86
C GLY A 338 -17.37 16.92 -8.24
N ALA A 339 -16.88 16.00 -9.06
CA ALA A 339 -17.50 15.70 -10.35
C ALA A 339 -18.90 15.07 -10.18
N LEU A 340 -19.12 14.22 -9.17
CA LEU A 340 -20.45 13.69 -8.84
C LEU A 340 -21.41 14.78 -8.36
N HIS A 341 -20.91 15.77 -7.62
CA HIS A 341 -21.68 16.96 -7.25
C HIS A 341 -22.07 17.79 -8.49
N ASP A 342 -21.11 18.06 -9.38
CA ASP A 342 -21.36 18.82 -10.61
C ASP A 342 -22.39 18.09 -11.51
N ALA A 343 -22.40 16.76 -11.49
CA ALA A 343 -23.39 15.91 -12.16
C ALA A 343 -24.73 15.74 -11.39
N ARG A 344 -24.89 16.38 -10.23
CA ARG A 344 -26.09 16.31 -9.37
C ARG A 344 -26.42 14.90 -8.85
N PHE A 345 -25.42 14.04 -8.70
CA PHE A 345 -25.59 12.70 -8.13
C PHE A 345 -25.38 12.65 -6.62
N LEU A 346 -24.62 13.60 -6.06
CA LEU A 346 -24.25 13.58 -4.65
C LEU A 346 -25.48 13.56 -3.72
N GLU A 347 -26.49 14.40 -3.97
CA GLU A 347 -27.73 14.47 -3.15
C GLU A 347 -28.58 13.19 -3.20
N ARG A 348 -28.36 12.32 -4.18
CA ARG A 348 -29.08 11.05 -4.35
C ARG A 348 -28.36 9.88 -3.70
N LEU A 349 -27.14 10.07 -3.21
CA LEU A 349 -26.36 9.01 -2.60
C LEU A 349 -26.99 8.54 -1.29
N PRO A 350 -27.10 7.22 -1.05
CA PRO A 350 -27.59 6.72 0.24
C PRO A 350 -26.62 7.01 1.39
N SER A 351 -25.31 6.94 1.15
CA SER A 351 -24.28 7.29 2.14
C SER A 351 -22.90 7.50 1.50
N ILE A 352 -22.01 8.16 2.25
CA ILE A 352 -20.58 8.29 1.98
C ILE A 352 -19.80 7.62 3.11
N ILE A 353 -18.90 6.71 2.76
CA ILE A 353 -18.02 6.05 3.72
C ILE A 353 -16.62 6.66 3.64
N HIS A 354 -16.09 7.02 4.80
CA HIS A 354 -14.68 7.28 5.03
C HIS A 354 -14.06 6.14 5.83
N TYR A 355 -12.81 5.80 5.53
CA TYR A 355 -12.04 4.92 6.39
C TYR A 355 -11.53 5.69 7.61
N LYS A 356 -11.50 5.03 8.78
CA LYS A 356 -10.93 5.61 10.01
C LYS A 356 -9.50 6.12 9.77
N GLY A 357 -9.26 7.40 10.01
CA GLY A 357 -7.96 8.05 9.79
C GLY A 357 -7.72 8.56 8.36
N ALA A 358 -8.76 8.60 7.52
CA ALA A 358 -8.66 8.99 6.11
C ALA A 358 -9.76 10.00 5.68
N ASP A 359 -10.42 10.62 6.65
CA ASP A 359 -11.46 11.63 6.54
C ASP A 359 -10.87 13.04 6.68
N PHE A 360 -10.21 13.53 5.64
CA PHE A 360 -9.52 14.83 5.73
C PHE A 360 -10.44 16.05 5.58
N CYS A 361 -11.66 15.86 5.10
CA CYS A 361 -12.74 16.86 5.15
C CYS A 361 -14.11 16.19 5.05
N SER A 362 -15.15 16.84 5.60
CA SER A 362 -16.53 16.44 5.36
C SER A 362 -16.98 16.90 3.97
N LEU A 363 -17.31 15.93 3.12
CA LEU A 363 -17.71 16.18 1.72
C LEU A 363 -19.13 16.76 1.65
N SER A 364 -20.02 16.31 2.52
CA SER A 364 -21.40 16.77 2.66
C SER A 364 -21.43 18.22 3.10
N SER A 365 -20.62 18.58 4.11
CA SER A 365 -20.46 19.97 4.55
C SER A 365 -19.83 20.85 3.46
N LEU A 366 -18.82 20.32 2.75
CA LEU A 366 -18.14 21.04 1.67
C LEU A 366 -19.08 21.39 0.50
N TYR A 367 -19.95 20.46 0.14
CA TYR A 367 -20.88 20.61 -0.98
C TYR A 367 -22.28 21.11 -0.57
N GLY A 368 -22.56 21.23 0.73
CA GLY A 368 -23.85 21.70 1.23
C GLY A 368 -25.00 20.72 0.99
N VAL A 369 -24.70 19.42 1.00
CA VAL A 369 -25.69 18.34 0.78
C VAL A 369 -25.96 17.60 2.09
N ASN A 370 -27.14 17.02 2.22
CA ASN A 370 -27.53 16.23 3.40
C ASN A 370 -27.36 14.73 3.14
N VAL A 371 -26.12 14.29 2.93
CA VAL A 371 -25.79 12.87 2.73
C VAL A 371 -25.15 12.32 4.00
N PRO A 372 -25.59 11.16 4.53
CA PRO A 372 -24.96 10.57 5.70
C PRO A 372 -23.50 10.18 5.43
N GLU A 373 -22.59 10.69 6.25
CA GLU A 373 -21.18 10.28 6.29
C GLU A 373 -20.95 9.30 7.45
N ALA A 374 -20.19 8.24 7.21
CA ALA A 374 -19.80 7.29 8.25
C ALA A 374 -18.30 6.97 8.20
N LEU A 375 -17.70 6.83 9.38
CA LEU A 375 -16.29 6.51 9.56
C LEU A 375 -16.12 5.04 9.99
N LEU A 376 -15.65 4.18 9.09
CA LEU A 376 -15.60 2.73 9.28
C LEU A 376 -14.21 2.16 9.00
N THR A 377 -13.83 1.03 9.60
CA THR A 377 -12.71 0.23 9.11
C THR A 377 -13.14 -0.60 7.89
N PRO A 378 -12.20 -1.12 7.07
CA PRO A 378 -12.53 -2.05 6.00
C PRO A 378 -13.40 -3.23 6.45
N ASP A 379 -13.12 -3.80 7.63
CA ASP A 379 -13.90 -4.94 8.17
C ASP A 379 -15.31 -4.52 8.63
N GLU A 380 -15.46 -3.31 9.17
CA GLU A 380 -16.79 -2.74 9.50
C GLU A 380 -17.61 -2.48 8.22
N VAL A 381 -16.97 -2.03 7.13
CA VAL A 381 -17.64 -1.90 5.82
C VAL A 381 -18.07 -3.26 5.31
N TRP A 382 -17.21 -4.28 5.38
CA TRP A 382 -17.57 -5.64 4.98
C TRP A 382 -18.74 -6.20 5.78
N SER A 383 -18.69 -6.07 7.10
CA SER A 383 -19.78 -6.49 7.99
C SER A 383 -21.10 -5.78 7.64
N LYS A 384 -21.03 -4.48 7.32
CA LYS A 384 -22.21 -3.72 6.88
C LYS A 384 -22.72 -4.22 5.53
N VAL A 385 -21.85 -4.45 4.56
CA VAL A 385 -22.16 -4.99 3.22
C VAL A 385 -22.89 -6.33 3.33
N THR A 386 -22.37 -7.27 4.11
CA THR A 386 -22.96 -8.61 4.26
C THR A 386 -24.28 -8.57 5.01
N LYS A 387 -24.39 -7.78 6.08
CA LYS A 387 -25.61 -7.62 6.88
C LYS A 387 -26.75 -6.94 6.12
N THR A 388 -26.44 -5.90 5.35
CA THR A 388 -27.45 -5.08 4.64
C THR A 388 -27.73 -5.57 3.22
N LYS A 389 -26.96 -6.55 2.72
CA LYS A 389 -27.01 -6.98 1.32
C LYS A 389 -26.86 -5.80 0.35
N GLY A 390 -25.96 -4.89 0.67
CA GLY A 390 -25.68 -3.73 -0.17
C GLY A 390 -24.25 -3.71 -0.67
N PHE A 391 -23.99 -2.96 -1.74
CA PHE A 391 -22.63 -2.78 -2.27
C PHE A 391 -22.23 -1.30 -2.30
N TYR A 392 -20.92 -1.06 -2.24
CA TYR A 392 -20.34 0.27 -2.34
C TYR A 392 -19.42 0.38 -3.55
N PHE A 393 -19.33 1.59 -4.09
CA PHE A 393 -18.39 1.95 -5.15
C PHE A 393 -17.35 2.92 -4.61
N HIS A 394 -16.07 2.63 -4.79
CA HIS A 394 -15.01 3.58 -4.44
C HIS A 394 -14.86 4.63 -5.54
N VAL A 395 -15.00 5.89 -5.15
CA VAL A 395 -14.93 7.05 -6.04
C VAL A 395 -13.52 7.60 -6.01
N GLY A 396 -12.82 7.45 -7.12
CA GLY A 396 -11.50 8.02 -7.30
C GLY A 396 -11.14 8.05 -8.77
N SER A 397 -10.35 9.02 -9.16
CA SER A 397 -9.76 9.03 -10.49
C SER A 397 -8.35 9.54 -10.34
N VAL A 398 -7.39 8.83 -10.91
CA VAL A 398 -5.97 9.12 -10.72
C VAL A 398 -5.62 10.46 -11.36
N PHE A 399 -4.90 11.30 -10.64
CA PHE A 399 -4.53 12.63 -11.07
C PHE A 399 -3.46 12.57 -12.16
N ASP A 400 -3.72 13.36 -13.20
CA ASP A 400 -2.76 13.75 -14.21
C ASP A 400 -2.99 15.21 -14.60
N GLN A 401 -2.12 15.73 -15.46
CA GLN A 401 -2.17 17.13 -15.88
C GLN A 401 -3.43 17.52 -16.65
N THR A 402 -4.13 16.57 -17.26
CA THR A 402 -5.41 16.84 -17.95
C THR A 402 -6.55 17.14 -16.97
N ARG A 403 -6.35 16.82 -15.68
CA ARG A 403 -7.39 16.92 -14.64
C ARG A 403 -7.19 18.10 -13.68
N VAL A 404 -6.21 18.96 -13.95
CA VAL A 404 -5.91 20.16 -13.15
C VAL A 404 -7.14 21.04 -12.93
N ASP A 405 -8.02 21.18 -13.93
CA ASP A 405 -9.24 21.99 -13.79
C ASP A 405 -10.24 21.41 -12.81
N CYS A 406 -10.42 20.09 -12.82
CA CYS A 406 -11.28 19.39 -11.86
C CYS A 406 -10.75 19.57 -10.43
N VAL A 407 -9.44 19.38 -10.26
CA VAL A 407 -8.74 19.59 -9.00
C VAL A 407 -8.87 21.05 -8.52
N ASN A 408 -8.69 22.03 -9.40
CA ASN A 408 -8.83 23.45 -9.07
C ASN A 408 -10.28 23.84 -8.70
N ARG A 409 -11.30 23.19 -9.28
CA ARG A 409 -12.71 23.40 -8.88
C ARG A 409 -12.92 22.97 -7.43
N PHE A 410 -12.41 21.80 -7.05
CA PHE A 410 -12.41 21.33 -5.67
C PHE A 410 -11.65 22.32 -4.75
N ASP A 411 -10.44 22.72 -5.12
CA ASP A 411 -9.60 23.63 -4.34
C ASP A 411 -10.34 24.93 -4.00
N ARG A 412 -11.03 25.54 -4.97
CA ARG A 412 -11.78 26.77 -4.74
C ARG A 412 -12.86 26.61 -3.67
N ARG A 413 -13.60 25.49 -3.69
CA ARG A 413 -14.64 25.21 -2.69
C ARG A 413 -14.01 24.96 -1.33
N PHE A 414 -12.95 24.16 -1.27
CA PHE A 414 -12.32 23.79 -0.01
C PHE A 414 -11.62 24.98 0.66
N VAL A 415 -10.94 25.82 -0.12
CA VAL A 415 -10.37 27.08 0.37
C VAL A 415 -11.46 28.04 0.83
N SER A 416 -12.59 28.12 0.13
CA SER A 416 -13.74 28.93 0.56
C SER A 416 -14.30 28.45 1.90
N LEU A 417 -14.45 27.14 2.09
CA LEU A 417 -14.84 26.54 3.37
C LEU A 417 -13.86 26.92 4.49
N ALA A 418 -12.55 26.76 4.24
CA ALA A 418 -11.54 27.09 5.24
C ALA A 418 -11.55 28.59 5.61
N ARG A 419 -11.76 29.48 4.62
CA ARG A 419 -11.88 30.93 4.82
C ARG A 419 -13.10 31.31 5.65
N LYS A 420 -14.25 30.66 5.45
CA LYS A 420 -15.44 30.90 6.29
C LYS A 420 -15.15 30.57 7.76
N GLY A 421 -14.33 29.55 8.01
CA GLY A 421 -13.85 29.21 9.35
C GLY A 421 -12.79 30.17 9.92
N MET A 422 -12.25 31.14 9.17
CA MET A 422 -11.23 32.05 9.74
C MET A 422 -11.78 32.89 10.88
N VAL A 423 -13.10 33.16 10.90
CA VAL A 423 -13.77 33.87 11.99
C VAL A 423 -13.63 33.11 13.32
N SER A 424 -13.40 31.79 13.29
CA SER A 424 -13.19 30.98 14.49
C SER A 424 -11.72 30.86 14.91
N LEU A 425 -10.78 31.51 14.23
CA LEU A 425 -9.41 31.60 14.72
C LEU A 425 -9.35 32.53 15.94
N ASP A 426 -8.51 32.17 16.91
CA ASP A 426 -8.27 32.99 18.09
C ASP A 426 -7.73 34.38 17.68
N PRO A 427 -8.37 35.49 18.09
CA PRO A 427 -7.94 36.84 17.73
C PRO A 427 -6.49 37.17 18.13
N THR A 428 -5.98 36.57 19.20
CA THR A 428 -4.59 36.70 19.68
C THR A 428 -3.63 36.03 18.70
N ILE A 429 -3.99 34.84 18.23
CA ILE A 429 -3.21 34.12 17.20
C ILE A 429 -3.22 34.92 15.91
N THR A 430 -4.39 35.39 15.46
CA THR A 430 -4.51 36.19 14.24
C THR A 430 -3.68 37.47 14.32
N LYS A 431 -3.74 38.19 15.45
CA LYS A 431 -2.92 39.39 15.68
C LYS A 431 -1.43 39.07 15.63
N GLY A 432 -1.00 37.96 16.22
CA GLY A 432 0.41 37.52 16.18
C GLY A 432 0.87 37.15 14.77
N LEU A 433 0.04 36.45 13.99
CA LEU A 433 0.35 36.12 12.60
C LEU A 433 0.48 37.40 11.75
N MET A 434 -0.42 38.37 11.95
CA MET A 434 -0.43 39.64 11.22
C MET A 434 0.68 40.62 11.64
N SER A 435 1.31 40.41 12.79
CA SER A 435 2.43 41.24 13.26
C SER A 435 3.80 40.76 12.79
N CYS A 436 3.85 39.74 11.94
CA CYS A 436 5.10 39.20 11.42
C CYS A 436 5.30 39.60 9.95
N TYR A 437 6.53 39.96 9.58
CA TYR A 437 6.93 40.04 8.17
C TYR A 437 8.45 39.78 8.01
N PRO A 438 8.84 38.84 7.12
CA PRO A 438 7.97 37.87 6.46
C PRO A 438 7.51 36.81 7.46
N LEU A 439 6.27 36.34 7.32
CA LEU A 439 5.81 35.13 7.98
C LEU A 439 6.14 33.91 7.10
N ILE A 440 7.09 33.10 7.54
CA ILE A 440 7.60 31.95 6.79
C ILE A 440 6.87 30.67 7.17
N TRP A 441 6.34 29.93 6.20
CA TRP A 441 5.91 28.54 6.41
C TRP A 441 7.08 27.60 6.23
N PHE A 442 7.39 26.78 7.23
CA PHE A 442 8.50 25.84 7.18
C PHE A 442 8.01 24.41 7.41
N GLY A 443 8.10 23.57 6.37
CA GLY A 443 7.69 22.17 6.43
C GLY A 443 8.78 21.27 7.03
N VAL A 444 8.46 20.61 8.14
CA VAL A 444 9.26 19.53 8.75
C VAL A 444 8.69 18.16 8.39
N THR A 445 9.53 17.15 8.31
CA THR A 445 9.08 15.76 8.07
C THR A 445 10.08 14.76 8.59
N VAL A 446 9.62 13.84 9.43
CA VAL A 446 10.40 12.67 9.88
C VAL A 446 10.08 11.42 9.06
N GLN A 447 8.85 11.31 8.55
CA GLN A 447 8.40 10.10 7.85
C GLN A 447 8.93 10.03 6.40
N LYS A 448 9.27 8.81 5.98
CA LYS A 448 9.67 8.40 4.62
C LYS A 448 10.97 9.05 4.13
N ARG A 449 10.90 10.32 3.73
CA ARG A 449 11.98 11.08 3.10
C ARG A 449 12.12 12.38 3.84
N SER A 450 13.29 12.62 4.39
CA SER A 450 13.59 13.83 5.15
C SER A 450 14.75 14.59 4.51
N TRP A 451 14.73 15.91 4.68
CA TRP A 451 15.95 16.70 4.57
C TRP A 451 16.75 16.46 5.85
N LEU A 452 17.91 15.84 5.72
CA LEU A 452 18.69 15.35 6.86
C LEU A 452 19.10 16.48 7.81
N GLU A 453 19.46 17.64 7.25
CA GLU A 453 19.91 18.81 8.00
C GLU A 453 18.76 19.77 8.37
N GLN A 454 17.49 19.34 8.32
CA GLN A 454 16.33 20.24 8.47
C GLN A 454 16.32 21.07 9.77
N ILE A 455 16.86 20.53 10.88
CA ILE A 455 16.91 21.26 12.16
C ILE A 455 17.88 22.43 12.06
N ASP A 456 19.16 22.16 11.78
CA ASP A 456 20.21 23.18 11.68
C ASP A 456 19.89 24.18 10.56
N SER A 457 19.35 23.69 9.46
CA SER A 457 18.97 24.50 8.31
C SER A 457 17.84 25.46 8.64
N ALA A 458 16.79 25.01 9.33
CA ALA A 458 15.70 25.90 9.76
C ALA A 458 16.22 27.01 10.68
N VAL A 459 17.06 26.66 11.66
CA VAL A 459 17.66 27.62 12.59
C VAL A 459 18.50 28.65 11.84
N ASN A 460 19.41 28.21 10.97
CA ASN A 460 20.29 29.10 10.22
C ASN A 460 19.52 30.02 9.26
N ILE A 461 18.53 29.48 8.54
CA ILE A 461 17.68 30.27 7.63
C ILE A 461 16.92 31.34 8.42
N LEU A 462 16.22 30.96 9.48
CA LEU A 462 15.35 31.88 10.22
C LEU A 462 16.13 32.95 10.99
N ASN A 463 17.26 32.58 11.61
CA ASN A 463 18.14 33.55 12.28
C ASN A 463 18.79 34.52 11.26
N SER A 464 19.16 34.03 10.07
CA SER A 464 19.68 34.90 9.01
C SER A 464 18.60 35.86 8.48
N LEU A 465 17.36 35.38 8.31
CA LEU A 465 16.23 36.23 7.94
C LEU A 465 15.92 37.26 9.02
N LYS A 466 16.06 36.94 10.31
CA LYS A 466 15.84 37.87 11.42
C LYS A 466 16.75 39.09 11.36
N ALA A 467 17.99 38.91 10.88
CA ALA A 467 18.93 40.01 10.69
C ALA A 467 18.47 41.01 9.60
N LEU A 468 17.75 40.52 8.58
CA LEU A 468 17.21 41.34 7.50
C LEU A 468 15.80 41.88 7.80
N TYR A 469 15.00 41.08 8.50
CA TYR A 469 13.60 41.31 8.80
C TYR A 469 13.36 41.14 10.30
N PRO A 470 13.46 42.22 11.09
CA PRO A 470 13.32 42.15 12.54
C PRO A 470 11.98 41.57 13.03
N GLU A 471 10.95 41.58 12.19
CA GLU A 471 9.62 41.05 12.49
C GLU A 471 9.36 39.68 11.84
N VAL A 472 10.40 38.96 11.38
CA VAL A 472 10.24 37.61 10.82
C VAL A 472 9.54 36.69 11.84
N GLY A 473 8.58 35.92 11.35
CA GLY A 473 7.91 34.87 12.11
C GLY A 473 7.93 33.55 11.35
N VAL A 474 7.61 32.45 12.03
CA VAL A 474 7.55 31.13 11.41
C VAL A 474 6.29 30.35 11.79
N VAL A 475 5.69 29.71 10.81
CA VAL A 475 4.66 28.67 10.96
C VAL A 475 5.31 27.32 10.63
N PHE A 476 5.47 26.44 11.62
CA PHE A 476 5.93 25.07 11.37
C PHE A 476 4.77 24.16 10.96
N ASP A 477 4.99 23.42 9.88
CA ASP A 477 4.08 22.44 9.32
C ASP A 477 4.71 21.05 9.27
N GLY A 478 3.89 20.00 9.36
CA GLY A 478 4.34 18.60 9.34
C GLY A 478 3.16 17.68 9.07
N TRP A 479 3.04 16.60 9.85
CA TRP A 479 1.92 15.64 9.74
C TRP A 479 0.57 16.37 9.61
N THR A 480 -0.26 15.91 8.68
CA THR A 480 -1.62 16.44 8.48
C THR A 480 -2.60 15.46 9.09
N SER A 481 -3.30 15.87 10.14
CA SER A 481 -4.28 15.02 10.77
C SER A 481 -5.54 14.92 9.91
N PRO A 482 -6.17 13.75 9.82
CA PRO A 482 -7.58 13.66 9.42
C PRO A 482 -8.46 14.36 10.49
N MET A 483 -9.74 14.57 10.18
CA MET A 483 -10.67 15.18 11.15
C MET A 483 -10.84 14.30 12.40
N HIS A 484 -10.77 12.98 12.24
CA HIS A 484 -10.78 12.03 13.33
C HIS A 484 -9.44 11.25 13.39
N PRO A 485 -8.43 11.77 14.10
CA PRO A 485 -7.09 11.16 14.19
C PRO A 485 -7.09 9.77 14.83
N THR A 486 -6.19 8.93 14.35
CA THR A 486 -5.88 7.62 14.91
C THR A 486 -4.64 7.67 15.82
N PRO A 487 -4.34 6.61 16.59
CA PRO A 487 -3.08 6.54 17.36
C PRO A 487 -1.81 6.66 16.51
N ARG A 488 -1.90 6.29 15.22
CA ARG A 488 -0.80 6.51 14.27
C ARG A 488 -0.60 7.99 14.01
N ASP A 489 -1.68 8.72 13.74
CA ASP A 489 -1.62 10.16 13.46
C ASP A 489 -1.02 10.93 14.63
N GLN A 490 -1.37 10.54 15.86
CA GLN A 490 -0.75 11.12 17.06
C GLN A 490 0.75 10.86 17.12
N ARG A 491 1.18 9.62 16.88
CA ARG A 491 2.61 9.25 16.89
C ARG A 491 3.41 10.05 15.86
N GLU A 492 2.90 10.17 14.64
CA GLU A 492 3.59 10.91 13.57
C GLU A 492 3.61 12.41 13.88
N THR A 493 2.52 12.94 14.45
CA THR A 493 2.44 14.31 14.97
C THR A 493 3.50 14.57 16.05
N ASP A 494 3.69 13.63 16.97
CA ASP A 494 4.68 13.76 18.05
C ASP A 494 6.12 13.73 17.52
N LEU A 495 6.40 12.92 16.49
CA LEU A 495 7.72 12.87 15.84
C LEU A 495 8.07 14.21 15.18
N ASP A 496 7.17 14.77 14.38
CA ASP A 496 7.38 16.07 13.74
C ASP A 496 7.45 17.21 14.77
N ASN A 497 6.63 17.15 15.83
CA ASN A 497 6.73 18.09 16.95
C ASN A 497 8.07 18.00 17.70
N GLY A 498 8.69 16.81 17.74
CA GLY A 498 10.04 16.62 18.25
C GLY A 498 11.06 17.47 17.47
N VAL A 499 10.98 17.47 16.14
CA VAL A 499 11.84 18.30 15.28
C VAL A 499 11.61 19.79 15.57
N VAL A 500 10.35 20.23 15.63
CA VAL A 500 10.02 21.64 15.95
C VAL A 500 10.58 22.04 17.32
N LYS A 501 10.51 21.16 18.31
CA LYS A 501 11.04 21.41 19.65
C LYS A 501 12.57 21.60 19.61
N GLU A 502 13.30 20.80 18.85
CA GLU A 502 14.75 20.96 18.71
C GLU A 502 15.11 22.25 17.97
N ILE A 503 14.40 22.62 16.90
CA ILE A 503 14.59 23.91 16.21
C ILE A 503 14.42 25.07 17.19
N ARG A 504 13.34 25.06 17.99
CA ARG A 504 13.03 26.13 18.95
C ARG A 504 14.09 26.33 20.04
N LYS A 505 14.89 25.32 20.38
CA LYS A 505 15.95 25.46 21.40
C LYS A 505 17.09 26.37 20.94
N SER A 506 17.36 26.39 19.62
CA SER A 506 18.50 27.10 19.03
C SER A 506 18.06 28.32 18.19
N LEU A 507 16.76 28.50 17.97
CA LEU A 507 16.18 29.64 17.29
C LEU A 507 16.28 30.90 18.15
N ASP A 508 16.50 32.07 17.53
CA ASP A 508 16.41 33.35 18.23
C ASP A 508 15.04 33.46 18.94
N PRO A 509 15.03 33.67 20.28
CA PRO A 509 13.80 33.61 21.07
C PRO A 509 12.81 34.75 20.76
N SER A 510 13.24 35.78 20.02
CA SER A 510 12.40 36.90 19.59
C SER A 510 11.65 36.62 18.28
N ILE A 511 11.95 35.53 17.57
CA ILE A 511 11.19 35.10 16.39
C ILE A 511 9.87 34.47 16.86
N PRO A 512 8.70 35.03 16.51
CA PRO A 512 7.42 34.40 16.83
C PRO A 512 7.28 33.03 16.15
N VAL A 513 6.89 32.02 16.93
CA VAL A 513 6.71 30.64 16.45
C VAL A 513 5.25 30.21 16.56
N PHE A 514 4.68 29.80 15.44
CA PHE A 514 3.38 29.16 15.33
C PHE A 514 3.57 27.71 14.88
N ASN A 515 2.73 26.81 15.37
CA ASN A 515 2.85 25.38 15.06
C ASN A 515 1.50 24.81 14.63
N VAL A 516 1.46 24.23 13.43
CA VAL A 516 0.29 23.55 12.85
C VAL A 516 0.59 22.06 12.55
N VAL A 517 1.68 21.51 13.08
CA VAL A 517 1.94 20.06 13.03
C VAL A 517 0.79 19.31 13.72
N GLY A 518 0.23 18.31 13.04
CA GLY A 518 -0.93 17.55 13.52
C GLY A 518 -2.27 18.29 13.39
N ALA A 519 -2.31 19.50 12.85
CA ALA A 519 -3.56 20.17 12.54
C ALA A 519 -4.26 19.53 11.32
N ASP A 520 -5.59 19.66 11.26
CA ASP A 520 -6.35 19.33 10.07
C ASP A 520 -6.08 20.30 8.91
N SER A 521 -6.51 19.92 7.71
CA SER A 521 -6.28 20.75 6.52
C SER A 521 -6.98 22.09 6.54
N VAL A 522 -8.13 22.22 7.21
CA VAL A 522 -8.85 23.50 7.29
C VAL A 522 -8.01 24.50 8.07
N LYS A 523 -7.55 24.12 9.26
CA LYS A 523 -6.68 24.93 10.10
C LYS A 523 -5.35 25.26 9.39
N LYS A 524 -4.75 24.29 8.71
CA LYS A 524 -3.52 24.53 7.91
C LYS A 524 -3.73 25.56 6.80
N ILE A 525 -4.84 25.47 6.05
CA ILE A 525 -5.16 26.46 5.00
C ILE A 525 -5.37 27.85 5.60
N GLN A 526 -6.01 27.94 6.77
CA GLN A 526 -6.22 29.21 7.46
C GLN A 526 -4.88 29.86 7.85
N TYR A 527 -3.94 29.11 8.44
CA TYR A 527 -2.60 29.65 8.76
C TYR A 527 -1.81 29.99 7.49
N ALA A 528 -1.84 29.12 6.48
CA ALA A 528 -1.18 29.37 5.19
C ALA A 528 -1.73 30.62 4.47
N SER A 529 -2.94 31.08 4.82
CA SER A 529 -3.50 32.32 4.30
C SER A 529 -2.88 33.59 4.89
N PHE A 530 -2.01 33.51 5.90
CA PHE A 530 -1.23 34.65 6.42
C PHE A 530 0.22 34.66 5.95
N VAL A 531 0.71 33.53 5.44
CA VAL A 531 2.12 33.32 5.10
C VAL A 531 2.53 34.15 3.89
N ASP A 532 3.74 34.72 3.94
CA ASP A 532 4.32 35.50 2.84
C ASP A 532 5.11 34.61 1.88
N ALA A 533 5.92 33.71 2.43
CA ALA A 533 6.73 32.75 1.66
C ALA A 533 6.85 31.40 2.39
N TYR A 534 7.16 30.34 1.66
CA TYR A 534 7.34 29.02 2.26
C TYR A 534 8.66 28.33 1.88
N VAL A 535 9.10 27.43 2.74
CA VAL A 535 10.12 26.40 2.50
C VAL A 535 9.49 25.06 2.83
N GLY A 536 9.59 24.09 1.92
CA GLY A 536 9.10 22.75 2.23
C GLY A 536 9.35 21.73 1.15
N ASN A 537 9.03 20.47 1.45
CA ASN A 537 9.20 19.40 0.48
C ASN A 537 8.23 19.59 -0.71
N SER A 538 8.70 19.27 -1.92
CA SER A 538 7.97 19.44 -3.18
C SER A 538 6.86 18.40 -3.42
N GLY A 539 6.61 17.55 -2.41
CA GLY A 539 5.55 16.54 -2.41
C GLY A 539 4.30 17.01 -1.66
N THR A 540 3.78 16.17 -0.77
CA THR A 540 2.58 16.48 0.04
C THR A 540 2.78 17.65 1.01
N GLY A 541 4.02 17.96 1.42
CA GLY A 541 4.30 19.10 2.31
C GLY A 541 3.95 20.47 1.70
N GLY A 542 3.91 20.57 0.36
CA GLY A 542 3.47 21.79 -0.33
C GLY A 542 1.94 21.91 -0.48
N LEU A 543 1.15 20.93 -0.04
CA LEU A 543 -0.28 20.86 -0.35
C LEU A 543 -1.04 22.09 0.16
N HIS A 544 -0.92 22.42 1.44
CA HIS A 544 -1.69 23.50 2.05
C HIS A 544 -1.18 24.88 1.64
N VAL A 545 0.14 25.08 1.69
CA VAL A 545 0.74 26.40 1.46
C VAL A 545 0.88 26.74 -0.02
N ALA A 546 1.37 25.80 -0.85
CA ALA A 546 1.64 26.05 -2.26
C ALA A 546 0.42 25.81 -3.16
N ARG A 547 -0.35 24.74 -2.93
CA ARG A 547 -1.53 24.43 -3.79
C ARG A 547 -2.78 25.20 -3.34
N PHE A 548 -3.21 25.03 -2.09
CA PHE A 548 -4.46 25.62 -1.60
C PHE A 548 -4.35 27.12 -1.35
N ALA A 549 -3.38 27.57 -0.54
CA ALA A 549 -3.17 28.98 -0.27
C ALA A 549 -2.44 29.72 -1.41
N GLY A 550 -1.77 28.98 -2.29
CA GLY A 550 -1.11 29.52 -3.47
C GLY A 550 0.13 30.35 -3.16
N ARG A 551 0.71 30.26 -1.96
CA ARG A 551 1.81 31.13 -1.50
C ARG A 551 3.10 30.86 -2.29
N PRO A 552 3.89 31.90 -2.60
CA PRO A 552 5.15 31.70 -3.26
C PRO A 552 6.15 31.04 -2.30
N GLY A 553 7.14 30.33 -2.83
CA GLY A 553 8.14 29.71 -1.97
C GLY A 553 9.16 28.85 -2.69
N VAL A 554 9.98 28.20 -1.88
CA VAL A 554 11.07 27.34 -2.29
C VAL A 554 10.71 25.91 -1.93
N ALA A 555 10.81 25.00 -2.90
CA ALA A 555 10.57 23.59 -2.66
C ALA A 555 11.76 22.71 -3.05
N HIS A 556 11.97 21.67 -2.25
CA HIS A 556 13.08 20.73 -2.37
C HIS A 556 12.57 19.28 -2.29
N LEU A 557 13.29 18.33 -2.88
CA LEU A 557 12.97 16.90 -2.83
C LEU A 557 14.17 16.09 -3.33
N ASN A 558 14.22 14.79 -3.04
CA ASN A 558 15.23 13.91 -3.62
C ASN A 558 15.27 13.97 -5.16
N THR A 559 16.43 13.65 -5.72
CA THR A 559 16.70 13.80 -7.15
C THR A 559 15.73 13.01 -8.02
N LYS A 560 15.28 11.84 -7.53
CA LYS A 560 14.38 10.95 -8.26
C LYS A 560 12.95 11.51 -8.38
N MET A 561 12.48 12.29 -7.41
CA MET A 561 11.09 12.78 -7.36
C MET A 561 10.91 14.25 -7.73
N LEU A 562 11.96 15.06 -7.68
CA LEU A 562 11.85 16.52 -7.83
C LEU A 562 11.09 16.94 -9.11
N ASN A 563 11.40 16.26 -10.23
CA ASN A 563 10.83 16.52 -11.55
C ASN A 563 9.52 15.76 -11.84
N ALA A 564 8.95 15.07 -10.85
CA ALA A 564 7.66 14.43 -11.04
C ALA A 564 6.55 15.51 -11.18
N ASN A 565 5.90 15.56 -12.34
CA ASN A 565 4.79 16.47 -12.65
C ASN A 565 3.45 16.00 -12.05
N ASN A 566 3.48 15.41 -10.85
CA ASN A 566 2.29 14.88 -10.17
C ASN A 566 1.78 15.82 -9.06
N HIS A 567 2.36 17.01 -8.90
CA HIS A 567 1.91 17.99 -7.91
C HIS A 567 1.63 19.35 -8.56
N ILE A 568 0.54 20.00 -8.15
CA ILE A 568 0.26 21.40 -8.48
C ILE A 568 1.07 22.27 -7.51
N ARG A 569 1.94 23.12 -8.06
CA ARG A 569 2.89 23.95 -7.31
C ARG A 569 2.76 25.40 -7.79
N LYS A 570 1.92 26.21 -7.14
CA LYS A 570 1.69 27.59 -7.57
C LYS A 570 2.81 28.47 -7.03
N ARG A 571 3.46 29.24 -7.91
CA ARG A 571 4.50 30.23 -7.55
C ARG A 571 5.69 29.61 -6.77
N THR A 572 6.04 28.37 -7.09
CA THR A 572 7.10 27.62 -6.44
C THR A 572 8.39 27.66 -7.25
N ARG A 573 9.50 28.00 -6.61
CA ARG A 573 10.85 27.75 -7.14
C ARG A 573 11.35 26.40 -6.65
N LEU A 574 11.76 25.55 -7.58
CA LEU A 574 12.37 24.26 -7.24
C LEU A 574 13.87 24.46 -7.08
N ILE A 575 14.43 23.94 -5.98
CA ILE A 575 15.89 23.85 -5.83
C ILE A 575 16.46 22.97 -6.94
N ASP A 576 17.48 23.47 -7.64
CA ASP A 576 18.15 22.73 -8.71
C ASP A 576 18.74 21.42 -8.15
N VAL A 577 18.52 20.32 -8.89
CA VAL A 577 18.94 18.96 -8.53
C VAL A 577 20.45 18.88 -8.22
N LYS A 578 21.29 19.74 -8.81
CA LYS A 578 22.73 19.77 -8.55
C LYS A 578 23.09 20.12 -7.10
N HIS A 579 22.16 20.74 -6.36
CA HIS A 579 22.36 21.10 -4.95
C HIS A 579 21.82 20.03 -3.98
N ILE A 580 21.28 18.93 -4.50
CA ILE A 580 20.63 17.88 -3.72
C ILE A 580 21.45 16.61 -3.82
N VAL A 581 21.78 16.04 -2.66
CA VAL A 581 22.50 14.77 -2.56
C VAL A 581 21.60 13.73 -1.92
N ASP A 582 21.14 12.76 -2.71
CA ASP A 582 20.36 11.65 -2.18
C ASP A 582 21.21 10.81 -1.23
N ARG A 583 20.61 10.36 -0.13
CA ARG A 583 21.28 9.54 0.88
C ARG A 583 21.66 8.18 0.26
N PRO A 584 22.96 7.82 0.21
CA PRO A 584 23.40 6.59 -0.44
C PRO A 584 22.81 5.32 0.19
N GLU A 585 22.63 5.31 1.51
CA GLU A 585 22.04 4.16 2.23
C GLU A 585 20.58 3.89 1.85
N ASP A 586 19.90 4.88 1.27
CA ASP A 586 18.50 4.76 0.83
C ASP A 586 18.38 4.35 -0.65
N SER A 587 19.49 4.07 -1.34
CA SER A 587 19.51 3.85 -2.80
C SER A 587 18.60 2.72 -3.30
N ASP A 588 18.47 1.65 -2.51
CA ASP A 588 17.61 0.49 -2.76
C ASP A 588 16.14 0.71 -2.35
N LEU A 589 15.83 1.82 -1.67
CA LEU A 589 14.47 2.15 -1.28
C LEU A 589 13.67 2.69 -2.48
N ARG A 590 12.35 2.54 -2.39
CA ARG A 590 11.43 3.20 -3.32
C ARG A 590 11.66 4.72 -3.26
N MET A 591 11.57 5.39 -4.42
CA MET A 591 11.93 6.81 -4.57
C MET A 591 11.30 7.76 -3.55
N ASP A 592 10.12 7.43 -3.01
CA ASP A 592 9.41 8.26 -2.04
C ASP A 592 9.87 8.07 -0.58
N PHE A 593 10.85 7.19 -0.34
CA PHE A 593 11.54 6.92 0.94
C PHE A 593 13.01 7.34 0.94
N ILE A 594 13.50 7.98 -0.12
CA ILE A 594 14.89 8.42 -0.21
C ILE A 594 15.02 9.78 0.47
N SER A 595 15.76 9.81 1.58
CA SER A 595 16.17 11.02 2.27
C SER A 595 17.34 11.67 1.55
N TYR A 596 17.60 12.95 1.83
CA TYR A 596 18.58 13.72 1.06
C TYR A 596 19.20 14.84 1.90
N SER A 597 20.40 15.23 1.52
CA SER A 597 21.11 16.39 2.04
C SER A 597 20.95 17.58 1.09
N LEU A 598 20.87 18.77 1.68
CA LEU A 598 20.77 20.04 0.97
C LEU A 598 21.39 21.15 1.81
N ASP A 599 22.20 21.99 1.19
CA ASP A 599 22.79 23.16 1.85
C ASP A 599 21.73 24.26 2.06
N TRP A 600 21.58 24.68 3.32
CA TRP A 600 20.62 25.71 3.72
C TRP A 600 20.88 27.05 3.06
N GLN A 601 22.13 27.39 2.69
CA GLN A 601 22.45 28.66 2.04
C GLN A 601 21.82 28.76 0.66
N VAL A 602 21.74 27.65 -0.08
CA VAL A 602 21.05 27.60 -1.37
C VAL A 602 19.56 27.91 -1.18
N VAL A 603 18.93 27.29 -0.17
CA VAL A 603 17.52 27.52 0.15
C VAL A 603 17.27 28.95 0.62
N TYR A 604 18.13 29.48 1.48
CA TYR A 604 18.08 30.86 1.98
C TYR A 604 18.14 31.87 0.83
N ASN A 605 19.10 31.73 -0.08
CA ASN A 605 19.28 32.64 -1.20
C ASN A 605 18.06 32.65 -2.13
N GLU A 606 17.49 31.49 -2.44
CA GLU A 606 16.25 31.41 -3.23
C GLU A 606 15.05 31.98 -2.48
N LEU A 607 14.98 31.76 -1.16
CA LEU A 607 13.87 32.25 -0.34
C LEU A 607 13.89 33.78 -0.24
N VAL A 608 15.06 34.40 -0.04
CA VAL A 608 15.22 35.86 -0.05
C VAL A 608 14.75 36.42 -1.39
N GLN A 609 15.16 35.83 -2.51
CA GLN A 609 14.68 36.26 -3.82
C GLN A 609 13.18 36.10 -4.01
N VAL A 610 12.56 35.09 -3.40
CA VAL A 610 11.09 34.91 -3.42
C VAL A 610 10.39 36.00 -2.61
N ILE A 611 10.92 36.33 -1.43
CA ILE A 611 10.38 37.37 -0.55
C ILE A 611 10.50 38.75 -1.24
N GLU A 612 11.69 39.09 -1.75
CA GLU A 612 11.97 40.37 -2.42
C GLU A 612 11.28 40.47 -3.79
N GLY A 613 11.22 39.35 -4.51
CA GLY A 613 10.61 39.25 -5.84
C GLY A 613 9.08 39.15 -5.85
N GLY A 614 8.44 39.11 -4.68
CA GLY A 614 6.98 39.07 -4.51
C GLY A 614 6.22 40.32 -4.99
N SER A 615 6.91 41.31 -5.57
CA SER A 615 6.37 42.56 -6.12
C SER A 615 6.56 42.72 -7.64
N LYS A 616 6.45 41.66 -8.44
CA LYS A 616 6.32 41.76 -9.91
C LYS A 616 5.15 40.98 -10.46
#